data_AF-A0A955QX22-F1
#
_entry.id   AF-A0A955QX22-F1
#
_cell.length_a   1.000
_cell.length_b   1.000
_cell.length_c   1.000
_cell.angle_alpha   90.00
_cell.angle_beta   90.00
_cell.angle_gamma   90.00
#
_symmetry.space_group_name_H-M   'P 1'
#
loop_
_entity.id
_entity.type
_entity.pdbx_description
1 polymer ?
#
loop_
_entity_poly.entity_id
_entity_poly.type
_entity_poly.pdbx_seq_one_letter_code
_entity_poly.pdbx_strand_id
1 'polypeptide(L)'
;MNSRNSRFSEFTNKEALCLLLGALLLMIYGVMSIHQAFPPHPHEETDGEDARMYSRVIERIQAGEPYYLIVGEELRTRGYASRPFFNWRLPTIAWTIGHLPQAEWGRWLLILLSGISLLLWFQVMEREVGFRLALMGSVFLCGPLLLCFSEQGFYYHELWSGVMISLSLAARARGNTTMSVIIGILAV
;
A
#
# COMPACT_ATOMS: atom_id res chain seq x y z
N MET A 1 -11.93 7.56 -34.69
CA MET A 1 -11.14 6.62 -33.87
C MET A 1 -9.70 7.10 -33.90
N ASN A 2 -9.31 7.96 -32.96
CA ASN A 2 -7.93 8.48 -32.89
C ASN A 2 -7.05 7.40 -32.26
N SER A 3 -6.20 6.76 -33.04
CA SER A 3 -5.08 5.98 -32.52
C SER A 3 -4.17 6.93 -31.76
N ARG A 4 -4.28 6.93 -30.42
CA ARG A 4 -3.25 7.55 -29.59
C ARG A 4 -1.96 6.77 -29.88
N ASN A 5 -1.02 7.41 -30.57
CA ASN A 5 0.35 6.92 -30.69
C ASN A 5 0.91 6.78 -29.27
N SER A 6 0.82 5.57 -28.73
CA SER A 6 1.47 5.18 -27.50
C SER A 6 2.97 5.26 -27.74
N ARG A 7 3.75 5.78 -26.78
CA ARG A 7 5.23 5.83 -26.86
C ARG A 7 5.90 4.49 -27.20
N PHE A 8 5.16 3.39 -27.10
CA PHE A 8 5.61 2.04 -27.38
C PHE A 8 5.22 1.52 -28.77
N SER A 9 4.54 2.31 -29.61
CA SER A 9 4.12 1.88 -30.96
C SER A 9 5.27 1.74 -31.96
N GLU A 10 6.46 2.25 -31.62
CA GLU A 10 7.65 2.22 -32.49
C GLU A 10 8.51 0.96 -32.29
N PHE A 11 8.25 0.15 -31.26
CA PHE A 11 9.06 -1.04 -31.00
C PHE A 11 8.69 -2.21 -31.90
N THR A 12 9.70 -2.88 -32.44
CA THR A 12 9.51 -4.19 -33.07
C THR A 12 9.22 -5.26 -32.02
N ASN A 13 8.49 -6.33 -32.41
CA ASN A 13 8.12 -7.43 -31.51
C ASN A 13 9.33 -8.04 -30.76
N LYS A 14 10.52 -8.02 -31.36
CA LYS A 14 11.76 -8.53 -30.76
C LYS A 14 12.29 -7.62 -29.66
N GLU A 15 12.21 -6.30 -29.85
CA GLU A 15 12.63 -5.31 -28.85
C GLU A 15 11.68 -5.34 -27.65
N ALA A 16 10.37 -5.41 -27.90
CA ALA A 16 9.37 -5.57 -26.85
C ALA A 16 9.58 -6.86 -26.04
N LEU A 17 9.87 -7.98 -26.72
CA LEU A 17 10.17 -9.25 -26.04
C LEU A 17 11.46 -9.17 -25.22
N CYS A 18 12.50 -8.52 -25.74
CA CYS A 18 13.77 -8.33 -25.02
C CYS A 18 13.57 -7.51 -23.74
N LEU A 19 12.78 -6.43 -23.82
CA LEU A 19 12.42 -5.61 -22.65
C LEU A 19 11.61 -6.41 -21.62
N LEU A 20 10.63 -7.19 -22.05
CA LEU A 20 9.83 -8.03 -21.16
C LEU A 20 10.67 -9.11 -20.48
N LEU A 21 11.57 -9.77 -21.23
CA LEU A 21 12.49 -10.76 -20.68
C LEU A 21 13.49 -10.14 -19.71
N GLY A 22 14.02 -8.95 -20.03
CA GLY A 22 14.89 -8.20 -19.14
C GLY A 22 14.19 -7.83 -17.83
N ALA A 23 12.95 -7.33 -17.90
CA ALA A 23 12.14 -7.04 -16.73
C ALA A 23 11.84 -8.31 -15.90
N LEU A 24 11.53 -9.43 -16.57
CA LEU A 24 11.29 -10.71 -15.91
C LEU A 24 12.55 -11.22 -15.18
N LEU A 25 13.73 -11.12 -15.81
CA LEU A 25 15.00 -11.51 -15.20
C LEU A 25 15.32 -10.63 -13.99
N LEU A 26 15.07 -9.32 -14.05
CA LEU A 26 15.23 -8.42 -12.90
C LEU A 26 14.27 -8.77 -11.76
N MET A 27 13.01 -9.11 -12.07
CA MET A 27 12.05 -9.57 -11.06
C MET A 27 12.51 -10.88 -10.40
N ILE A 28 12.94 -11.87 -11.20
CA ILE A 28 13.47 -13.14 -10.69
C ILE A 28 14.71 -12.90 -9.83
N TYR A 29 15.64 -12.06 -10.31
CA TYR A 29 16.83 -11.69 -9.55
C TYR A 29 16.45 -11.05 -8.22
N GLY A 30 15.52 -10.09 -8.20
CA GLY A 30 15.03 -9.47 -6.97
C GLY A 30 14.45 -10.48 -5.97
N VAL A 31 13.66 -11.46 -6.44
CA VAL A 31 13.12 -12.54 -5.59
C VAL A 31 14.24 -13.44 -5.05
N MET A 32 15.20 -13.84 -5.88
CA MET A 32 16.32 -14.69 -5.47
C MET A 32 17.27 -13.97 -4.50
N SER A 33 17.42 -12.66 -4.65
CA SER A 33 18.26 -11.80 -3.81
C SER A 33 17.58 -11.35 -2.51
N ILE A 34 16.32 -11.70 -2.26
CA ILE A 34 15.58 -11.25 -1.07
C ILE A 34 16.27 -11.67 0.23
N HIS A 35 16.89 -12.85 0.25
CA HIS A 35 17.63 -13.38 1.39
C HIS A 35 18.94 -12.63 1.68
N GLN A 36 19.48 -11.89 0.70
CA GLN A 36 20.69 -11.07 0.89
C GLN A 36 20.34 -9.66 1.36
N ALA A 37 19.19 -9.12 0.93
CA ALA A 37 18.71 -7.81 1.34
C ALA A 37 18.18 -7.81 2.79
N PHE A 38 17.62 -8.94 3.24
CA PHE A 38 17.17 -9.16 4.61
C PHE A 38 17.91 -10.36 5.19
N PRO A 39 19.17 -10.19 5.66
CA PRO A 39 19.85 -11.27 6.35
C PRO A 39 18.95 -11.74 7.50
N PRO A 40 18.80 -13.07 7.71
CA PRO A 40 17.99 -13.57 8.81
C PRO A 40 18.61 -13.07 10.11
N HIS A 41 18.00 -12.03 10.68
CA HIS A 41 18.25 -11.66 12.06
C HIS A 41 17.75 -12.84 12.91
N PRO A 42 18.46 -13.21 13.99
CA PRO A 42 17.89 -14.12 14.98
C PRO A 42 16.49 -13.58 15.31
N HIS A 43 15.50 -14.45 15.39
CA HIS A 43 14.16 -14.09 15.87
C HIS A 43 14.27 -13.59 17.33
N GLU A 44 14.75 -12.37 17.53
CA GLU A 44 14.34 -11.57 18.67
C GLU A 44 12.83 -11.38 18.48
N GLU A 45 12.08 -11.42 19.58
CA GLU A 45 10.62 -11.42 19.64
C GLU A 45 9.99 -10.09 19.17
N THR A 46 10.58 -9.44 18.18
CA THR A 46 10.21 -8.13 17.61
C THR A 46 9.09 -8.24 16.57
N ASP A 47 8.74 -9.44 16.11
CA ASP A 47 7.68 -9.63 15.11
C ASP A 47 6.32 -9.23 15.71
N GLY A 48 5.76 -8.14 15.21
CA GLY A 48 4.55 -7.50 15.75
C GLY A 48 4.76 -6.50 16.89
N GLU A 49 5.99 -6.18 17.29
CA GLU A 49 6.23 -5.11 18.27
C GLU A 49 5.75 -3.75 17.76
N ASP A 50 5.97 -3.47 16.47
CA ASP A 50 5.48 -2.27 15.79
C ASP A 50 3.96 -2.20 15.81
N ALA A 51 3.28 -3.31 15.51
CA ALA A 51 1.81 -3.37 15.57
C ALA A 51 1.29 -3.16 17.00
N ARG A 52 1.96 -3.74 18.01
CA ARG A 52 1.64 -3.51 19.44
C ARG A 52 1.91 -2.07 19.89
N MET A 53 2.90 -1.40 19.27
CA MET A 53 3.15 0.02 19.52
C MET A 53 1.96 0.85 19.00
N TYR A 54 1.56 0.62 17.74
CA TYR A 54 0.44 1.35 17.14
C TYR A 54 -0.91 1.05 17.78
N SER A 55 -1.14 -0.18 18.26
CA SER A 55 -2.37 -0.49 19.00
C SER A 55 -2.49 0.35 20.28
N ARG A 56 -1.41 0.45 21.08
CA ARG A 56 -1.38 1.31 22.28
C ARG A 56 -1.53 2.79 21.94
N VAL A 57 -0.90 3.24 20.86
CA VAL A 57 -1.05 4.63 20.39
C VAL A 57 -2.52 4.93 20.09
N ILE A 58 -3.22 4.04 19.40
CA ILE A 58 -4.65 4.19 19.06
C ILE A 58 -5.53 4.19 20.31
N GLU A 59 -5.29 3.28 21.26
CA GLU A 59 -6.01 3.23 22.54
C GLU A 59 -5.88 4.55 23.33
N ARG A 60 -4.67 5.12 23.38
CA ARG A 60 -4.43 6.40 24.07
C ARG A 60 -5.03 7.60 23.33
N ILE A 61 -5.06 7.57 21.99
CA ILE A 61 -5.79 8.58 21.20
C ILE A 61 -7.29 8.51 21.47
N GLN A 62 -7.87 7.30 21.60
CA GLN A 62 -9.27 7.11 22.00
C GLN A 62 -9.55 7.68 23.39
N ALA A 63 -8.56 7.63 24.30
CA ALA A 63 -8.62 8.27 25.61
C ALA A 63 -8.47 9.81 25.57
N GLY A 64 -8.27 10.40 24.38
CA GLY A 64 -8.17 11.85 24.17
C GLY A 64 -6.75 12.41 24.28
N GLU A 65 -5.73 11.57 24.30
CA GLU A 65 -4.34 12.02 24.37
C GLU A 65 -3.80 12.49 22.99
N PRO A 66 -2.87 13.46 22.96
CA PRO A 66 -2.31 13.99 21.71
C PRO A 66 -1.26 13.06 21.07
N TYR A 67 -1.44 12.75 19.77
CA TYR A 67 -0.64 11.79 18.98
C TYR A 67 0.89 11.88 19.19
N TYR A 68 1.49 13.05 18.94
CA TYR A 68 2.96 13.17 18.93
C TYR A 68 3.58 12.98 20.32
N LEU A 69 2.86 13.30 21.40
CA LEU A 69 3.36 13.05 22.75
C LEU A 69 3.37 11.55 23.06
N ILE A 70 2.30 10.83 22.70
CA ILE A 70 2.16 9.38 22.88
C ILE A 70 3.22 8.63 22.07
N VAL A 71 3.34 8.94 20.77
CA VAL A 71 4.32 8.28 19.90
C VAL A 71 5.74 8.55 20.37
N GLY A 72 6.06 9.78 20.78
CA GLY A 72 7.37 10.12 21.32
C GLY A 72 7.70 9.40 22.63
N GLU A 73 6.70 9.09 23.45
CA GLU A 73 6.86 8.27 24.64
C GLU A 73 7.07 6.80 24.29
N GLU A 74 6.21 6.20 23.44
CA GLU A 74 6.35 4.80 23.02
C GLU A 74 7.69 4.54 22.30
N LEU A 75 8.14 5.46 21.43
CA LEU A 75 9.43 5.36 20.75
C LEU A 75 10.59 5.33 21.77
N ARG A 76 10.57 6.21 22.78
CA ARG A 76 11.61 6.27 23.82
C ARG A 76 11.58 5.05 24.73
N THR A 77 10.39 4.61 25.14
CA THR A 77 10.21 3.47 26.04
C THR A 77 10.68 2.17 25.40
N ARG A 78 10.52 2.03 24.08
CA ARG A 78 10.95 0.83 23.32
C ARG A 78 12.35 0.95 22.73
N GLY A 79 13.07 2.03 23.00
CA GLY A 79 14.44 2.22 22.50
C GLY A 79 14.54 2.50 20.99
N TYR A 80 13.43 2.82 20.31
CA TYR A 80 13.46 3.23 18.92
C TYR A 80 14.15 4.59 18.76
N ALA A 81 14.81 4.77 17.60
CA ALA A 81 15.47 6.02 17.29
C ALA A 81 14.46 7.17 17.13
N SER A 82 14.54 8.17 18.01
CA SER A 82 13.69 9.39 17.95
C SER A 82 14.19 10.43 16.91
N ARG A 83 15.36 10.16 16.30
CA ARG A 83 15.97 10.90 15.18
C ARG A 83 16.28 9.87 14.08
N PRO A 84 16.07 10.15 12.78
CA PRO A 84 15.61 11.39 12.13
C PRO A 84 14.08 11.59 12.17
N PHE A 85 13.61 12.77 11.72
CA PHE A 85 12.18 13.11 11.65
C PHE A 85 11.35 12.11 10.82
N PHE A 86 11.97 11.41 9.86
CA PHE A 86 11.29 10.39 9.04
C PHE A 86 10.76 9.19 9.84
N ASN A 87 11.26 8.96 11.07
CA ASN A 87 10.71 7.93 11.96
C ASN A 87 9.33 8.33 12.52
N TRP A 88 8.97 9.61 12.42
CA TRP A 88 7.68 10.12 12.84
C TRP A 88 6.70 10.03 11.68
N ARG A 89 5.84 9.01 11.73
CA ARG A 89 4.77 8.82 10.75
C ARG A 89 3.68 9.91 10.90
N LEU A 90 2.88 10.11 9.86
CA LEU A 90 1.79 11.07 9.92
C LEU A 90 0.66 10.58 10.85
N PRO A 91 -0.01 11.51 11.54
CA PRO A 91 -1.08 11.17 12.48
C PRO A 91 -2.37 10.76 11.79
N THR A 92 -2.53 11.00 10.48
CA THR A 92 -3.77 10.85 9.71
C THR A 92 -4.46 9.52 9.96
N ILE A 93 -3.75 8.41 9.79
CA ILE A 93 -4.30 7.06 9.93
C ILE A 93 -4.63 6.75 11.39
N ALA A 94 -3.67 6.95 12.30
CA ALA A 94 -3.85 6.66 13.73
C ALA A 94 -4.96 7.51 14.36
N TRP A 95 -5.07 8.78 13.96
CA TRP A 95 -6.12 9.69 14.40
C TRP A 95 -7.49 9.25 13.87
N THR A 96 -7.57 8.84 12.59
CA THR A 96 -8.82 8.33 12.00
C THR A 96 -9.28 7.07 12.71
N ILE A 97 -8.39 6.11 12.94
CA ILE A 97 -8.73 4.86 13.66
C ILE A 97 -9.05 5.14 15.13
N GLY A 98 -8.33 6.07 15.76
CA GLY A 98 -8.55 6.49 17.14
C GLY A 98 -9.89 7.20 17.38
N HIS A 99 -10.59 7.65 16.34
CA HIS A 99 -11.95 8.19 16.45
C HIS A 99 -13.05 7.15 16.13
N LEU A 100 -12.67 5.93 15.74
CA LEU A 100 -13.62 4.85 15.53
C LEU A 100 -13.99 4.17 16.87
N PRO A 101 -15.23 3.68 17.04
CA PRO A 101 -15.66 3.02 18.28
C PRO A 101 -14.85 1.76 18.62
N GLN A 102 -14.32 1.07 17.60
CA GLN A 102 -13.45 -0.10 17.75
C GLN A 102 -12.35 -0.02 16.69
N ALA A 103 -11.12 -0.38 17.05
CA ALA A 103 -9.98 -0.36 16.12
C ALA A 103 -10.20 -1.27 14.90
N GLU A 104 -10.94 -2.37 15.05
CA GLU A 104 -11.31 -3.32 14.00
C GLU A 104 -12.07 -2.67 12.83
N TRP A 105 -12.76 -1.54 13.04
CA TRP A 105 -13.38 -0.81 11.94
C TRP A 105 -12.35 -0.30 10.93
N GLY A 106 -11.13 0.01 11.38
CA GLY A 106 -10.01 0.36 10.50
C GLY A 106 -9.65 -0.79 9.56
N ARG A 107 -9.64 -2.03 10.06
CA ARG A 107 -9.41 -3.23 9.25
C ARG A 107 -10.47 -3.40 8.17
N TRP A 108 -11.75 -3.31 8.53
CA TRP A 108 -12.84 -3.43 7.56
C TRP A 108 -12.81 -2.32 6.50
N LEU A 109 -12.48 -1.10 6.92
CA LEU A 109 -12.31 0.02 5.99
C LEU A 109 -11.16 -0.22 5.00
N LEU A 110 -10.01 -0.71 5.48
CA LEU A 110 -8.88 -1.03 4.60
C LEU A 110 -9.23 -2.15 3.60
N ILE A 111 -9.88 -3.22 4.07
CA ILE A 111 -10.35 -4.32 3.20
C ILE A 111 -11.32 -3.81 2.15
N LEU A 112 -12.27 -2.95 2.55
CA LEU A 112 -13.24 -2.35 1.63
C LEU A 112 -12.54 -1.53 0.54
N LEU A 113 -11.60 -0.66 0.93
CA LEU A 113 -10.84 0.17 -0.01
C LEU A 113 -9.98 -0.66 -0.97
N SER A 114 -9.37 -1.74 -0.47
CA SER A 114 -8.63 -2.71 -1.26
C SER A 114 -9.53 -3.41 -2.28
N GLY A 115 -10.73 -3.83 -1.87
CA GLY A 115 -11.73 -4.42 -2.77
C GLY A 115 -12.19 -3.45 -3.85
N ILE A 116 -12.47 -2.19 -3.49
CA ILE A 116 -12.82 -1.13 -4.45
C ILE A 116 -11.67 -0.92 -5.43
N SER A 117 -10.43 -0.89 -4.95
CA SER A 117 -9.24 -0.73 -5.80
C SER A 117 -9.14 -1.83 -6.85
N LEU A 118 -9.30 -3.09 -6.43
CA LEU A 118 -9.30 -4.24 -7.32
C LEU A 118 -10.42 -4.16 -8.37
N LEU A 119 -11.64 -3.82 -7.94
CA LEU A 119 -12.79 -3.67 -8.85
C LEU A 119 -12.58 -2.55 -9.88
N LEU A 120 -12.05 -1.40 -9.46
CA LEU A 120 -11.77 -0.28 -10.35
C LEU A 120 -10.70 -0.65 -11.38
N TRP A 121 -9.64 -1.32 -10.96
CA TRP A 121 -8.60 -1.78 -11.87
C TRP A 121 -9.09 -2.86 -12.83
N PHE A 122 -9.92 -3.79 -12.37
CA PHE A 122 -10.56 -4.78 -13.23
C PHE A 122 -11.38 -4.10 -14.34
N GLN A 123 -12.23 -3.12 -14.00
CA GLN A 123 -13.03 -2.37 -14.97
C GLN A 123 -12.17 -1.57 -15.96
N VAL A 124 -11.07 -0.97 -15.48
CA VAL A 124 -10.12 -0.24 -16.34
C VAL A 124 -9.45 -1.21 -17.33
N MET A 125 -8.95 -2.36 -16.85
CA MET A 125 -8.30 -3.34 -17.71
C MET A 125 -9.28 -3.99 -18.69
N GLU A 126 -10.50 -4.31 -18.26
CA GLU A 126 -11.52 -4.91 -19.12
C GLU A 126 -11.82 -4.01 -20.33
N ARG A 127 -11.90 -2.70 -20.10
CA ARG A 127 -12.15 -1.71 -21.15
C ARG A 127 -11.00 -1.60 -22.17
N GLU A 128 -9.75 -1.75 -21.72
CA GLU A 128 -8.56 -1.48 -22.55
C GLU A 128 -8.04 -2.74 -23.26
N VAL A 129 -8.02 -3.90 -22.57
CA VAL A 129 -7.38 -5.13 -23.06
C VAL A 129 -8.33 -6.34 -23.14
N GLY A 130 -9.59 -6.16 -22.72
CA GLY A 130 -10.61 -7.21 -22.73
C GLY A 130 -10.61 -8.11 -21.49
N PHE A 131 -11.73 -8.81 -21.28
CA PHE A 131 -12.04 -9.56 -20.06
C PHE A 131 -10.97 -10.58 -19.64
N ARG A 132 -10.42 -11.38 -20.57
CA ARG A 132 -9.47 -12.45 -20.24
C ARG A 132 -8.16 -11.89 -19.66
N LEU A 133 -7.61 -10.86 -20.30
CA LEU A 133 -6.40 -10.21 -19.80
C LEU A 133 -6.67 -9.42 -18.51
N ALA A 134 -7.84 -8.80 -18.38
CA ALA A 134 -8.24 -8.12 -17.15
C ALA A 134 -8.32 -9.09 -15.96
N LEU A 135 -8.83 -10.30 -16.18
CA LEU A 135 -8.85 -11.36 -15.16
C LEU A 135 -7.43 -11.75 -14.74
N MET A 136 -6.54 -12.00 -15.71
CA MET A 136 -5.14 -12.31 -15.41
C MET A 136 -4.44 -11.18 -14.65
N GLY A 137 -4.61 -9.93 -15.09
CA GLY A 137 -4.04 -8.76 -14.42
C GLY A 137 -4.56 -8.57 -13.00
N SER A 138 -5.83 -8.88 -12.76
CA SER A 138 -6.44 -8.81 -11.43
C SER A 138 -5.90 -9.87 -10.48
N VAL A 139 -5.56 -11.08 -10.98
CA VAL A 139 -4.88 -12.10 -10.19
C VAL A 139 -3.51 -11.60 -9.71
N PHE A 140 -2.76 -10.89 -10.54
CA PHE A 140 -1.49 -10.28 -10.12
C PHE A 140 -1.70 -9.16 -9.07
N LEU A 141 -2.75 -8.35 -9.23
CA LEU A 141 -3.09 -7.30 -8.26
C LEU A 141 -3.56 -7.86 -6.91
N CYS A 142 -4.11 -9.07 -6.86
CA CYS A 142 -4.49 -9.71 -5.60
C CYS A 142 -3.31 -9.88 -4.66
N GLY A 143 -2.11 -10.21 -5.15
CA GLY A 143 -0.92 -10.46 -4.33
C GLY A 143 -0.66 -9.41 -3.25
N PRO A 144 -0.40 -8.14 -3.60
CA PRO A 144 -0.18 -7.08 -2.62
C PRO A 144 -1.44 -6.77 -1.78
N LEU A 145 -2.65 -6.93 -2.33
CA LEU A 145 -3.89 -6.66 -1.59
C LEU A 145 -4.19 -7.72 -0.52
N LEU A 146 -3.68 -8.94 -0.65
CA LEU A 146 -3.80 -9.98 0.38
C LEU A 146 -3.14 -9.56 1.69
N LEU A 147 -2.11 -8.70 1.66
CA LEU A 147 -1.48 -8.16 2.87
C LEU A 147 -2.45 -7.32 3.70
N CYS A 148 -3.46 -6.70 3.08
CA CYS A 148 -4.49 -5.92 3.77
C CYS A 148 -5.44 -6.79 4.62
N PHE A 149 -5.48 -8.11 4.39
CA PHE A 149 -6.30 -9.04 5.16
C PHE A 149 -5.62 -9.51 6.46
N SER A 150 -4.32 -9.24 6.62
CA SER A 150 -3.57 -9.51 7.84
C SER A 150 -4.23 -8.85 9.05
N GLU A 151 -4.27 -9.55 10.18
CA GLU A 151 -4.88 -9.04 11.42
C GLU A 151 -4.22 -7.74 11.90
N GLN A 152 -2.92 -7.59 11.65
CA GLN A 152 -2.16 -6.40 12.04
C GLN A 152 -1.96 -5.42 10.88
N GLY A 153 -2.43 -5.76 9.67
CA GLY A 153 -2.18 -4.98 8.44
C GLY A 153 -2.63 -3.52 8.55
N PHE A 154 -3.73 -3.27 9.23
CA PHE A 154 -4.30 -1.92 9.33
C PHE A 154 -3.50 -0.95 10.21
N TYR A 155 -2.56 -1.43 11.02
CA TYR A 155 -1.63 -0.57 11.78
C TYR A 155 -0.51 0.00 10.88
N TYR A 156 -0.18 -0.69 9.77
CA TYR A 156 0.90 -0.31 8.88
C TYR A 156 0.47 0.75 7.88
N HIS A 157 1.12 1.91 7.92
CA HIS A 157 0.77 3.06 7.09
C HIS A 157 1.14 2.82 5.61
N GLU A 158 2.09 1.91 5.35
CA GLU A 158 2.48 1.54 3.99
C GLU A 158 1.32 0.86 3.23
N LEU A 159 0.47 0.09 3.92
CA LEU A 159 -0.67 -0.56 3.30
C LEU A 159 -1.78 0.43 2.93
N TRP A 160 -2.09 1.38 3.82
CA TRP A 160 -3.05 2.45 3.53
C TRP A 160 -2.60 3.32 2.36
N SER A 161 -1.34 3.78 2.37
CA SER A 161 -0.80 4.62 1.30
C SER A 161 -0.77 3.87 -0.03
N GLY A 162 -0.35 2.59 -0.05
CA GLY A 162 -0.39 1.76 -1.25
C GLY A 162 -1.78 1.63 -1.86
N VAL A 163 -2.80 1.37 -1.03
CA VAL A 163 -4.21 1.27 -1.49
C VAL A 163 -4.72 2.62 -2.01
N MET A 164 -4.45 3.72 -1.31
CA MET A 164 -4.86 5.07 -1.72
C MET A 164 -4.18 5.52 -3.02
N ILE A 165 -2.89 5.26 -3.19
CA ILE A 165 -2.17 5.54 -4.45
C ILE A 165 -2.80 4.75 -5.59
N SER A 166 -3.07 3.45 -5.36
CA SER A 166 -3.71 2.59 -6.36
C SER A 166 -5.10 3.11 -6.75
N LEU A 167 -5.92 3.52 -5.78
CA LEU A 167 -7.23 4.13 -6.00
C LEU A 167 -7.13 5.47 -6.77
N SER A 168 -6.16 6.31 -6.41
CA SER A 168 -5.92 7.59 -7.09
C SER A 168 -5.61 7.37 -8.57
N LEU A 169 -4.75 6.39 -8.88
CA LEU A 169 -4.40 6.03 -10.25
C LEU A 169 -5.58 5.41 -11.00
N ALA A 170 -6.35 4.52 -10.37
CA ALA A 170 -7.54 3.95 -10.97
C ALA A 170 -8.60 5.02 -11.29
N ALA A 171 -8.82 5.97 -10.37
CA ALA A 171 -9.71 7.12 -10.59
C ALA A 171 -9.25 7.99 -11.76
N ARG A 172 -7.92 8.21 -11.88
CA ARG A 172 -7.33 8.94 -13.00
C ARG A 172 -7.53 8.20 -14.32
N ALA A 173 -7.32 6.88 -14.35
CA ALA A 173 -7.50 6.05 -15.53
C ALA A 173 -8.95 6.06 -16.05
N ARG A 174 -9.93 6.20 -15.14
CA ARG A 174 -11.35 6.37 -15.49
C ARG A 174 -11.73 7.78 -15.96
N GLY A 175 -10.81 8.74 -15.90
CA GLY A 175 -11.03 10.12 -16.32
C GLY A 175 -11.49 11.06 -15.20
N ASN A 176 -11.54 10.63 -13.94
CA ASN A 176 -11.90 11.49 -12.81
C ASN A 176 -10.65 12.09 -12.15
N THR A 177 -10.21 13.24 -12.67
CA THR A 177 -9.01 13.94 -12.19
C THR A 177 -9.16 14.50 -10.78
N THR A 178 -10.32 15.06 -10.45
CA THR A 178 -10.55 15.66 -9.13
C THR A 178 -10.48 14.61 -8.02
N MET A 179 -11.16 13.47 -8.20
CA MET A 179 -11.15 12.39 -7.21
C MET A 179 -9.76 11.75 -7.08
N SER A 180 -9.03 11.63 -8.19
CA SER A 180 -7.63 11.18 -8.17
C SER A 180 -6.74 12.08 -7.30
N VAL A 181 -6.84 13.40 -7.46
CA VAL A 181 -6.04 14.35 -6.67
C VAL A 181 -6.41 14.29 -5.19
N ILE A 182 -7.70 14.27 -4.86
CA ILE A 182 -8.15 14.18 -3.46
C ILE A 182 -7.62 12.91 -2.79
N ILE A 183 -7.82 11.74 -3.42
CA ILE A 183 -7.36 10.46 -2.86
C ILE A 183 -5.82 10.42 -2.78
N GLY A 184 -5.13 10.98 -3.78
CA GLY A 184 -3.66 11.05 -3.78
C GLY A 184 -3.10 11.91 -2.66
N ILE A 185 -3.77 13.03 -2.32
CA ILE A 185 -3.39 13.87 -1.18
C ILE A 185 -3.65 13.16 0.15
N LEU A 186 -4.65 12.27 0.22
CA LEU A 186 -4.94 11.48 1.42
C LEU A 186 -3.99 10.28 1.60
N ALA A 187 -3.16 9.96 0.60
CA ALA A 187 -2.18 8.89 0.67
C ALA A 187 -0.92 9.35 1.40
N VAL A 188 -1.00 9.54 2.72
CA VAL A 188 0.11 9.98 3.57
C VAL A 188 0.16 9.25 4.90
#